data_AF-A0A971D148-F1
#
_entry.id   AF-A0A971D148-F1
#
_cell.length_a   1.000
_cell.length_b   1.000
_cell.length_c   1.000
_cell.angle_alpha   90.00
_cell.angle_beta   90.00
_cell.angle_gamma   90.00
#
_symmetry.space_group_name_H-M   'P 1'
#
loop_
_entity.id
_entity.type
_entity.pdbx_description
1 polymer ?
#
loop_
_entity_poly.entity_id
_entity_poly.type
_entity_poly.pdbx_seq_one_letter_code
_entity_poly.pdbx_strand_id
1 'polypeptide(L)'
;RSALATLHDGDVAVTLLFEFNEAGLIETVRAESRGRRVGDEIVPTPWQGRFWDYHERAGMRVPLEGEVAWVLPQGTRPYWRGRITEISYELAR
;
A
#
# COMPACT_ATOMS: atom_id res chain seq x y z
N ARG A 1 10.28 4.50 -11.47
CA ARG A 1 11.42 4.08 -10.61
C ARG A 1 10.86 3.14 -9.54
N SER A 2 11.57 2.11 -9.09
CA SER A 2 11.03 1.18 -8.08
C SER A 2 12.08 0.67 -7.10
N ALA A 3 11.63 0.17 -5.95
CA ALA A 3 12.46 -0.45 -4.92
C ALA A 3 11.70 -1.56 -4.19
N LEU A 4 12.40 -2.62 -3.80
CA LEU A 4 11.89 -3.59 -2.84
C LEU A 4 12.26 -3.12 -1.43
N ALA A 5 11.29 -3.03 -0.54
CA ALA A 5 11.53 -2.75 0.87
C ALA A 5 11.08 -3.94 1.71
N THR A 6 11.95 -4.37 2.63
CA THR A 6 11.68 -5.46 3.56
C THR A 6 11.56 -4.90 4.96
N LEU A 7 10.45 -5.20 5.63
CA LEU A 7 10.24 -4.97 7.06
C LEU A 7 10.40 -6.29 7.81
N HIS A 8 11.16 -6.26 8.89
CA HIS A 8 11.32 -7.38 9.82
C HIS A 8 10.60 -7.04 11.14
N ASP A 9 9.82 -8.00 11.64
CA ASP A 9 9.17 -7.99 12.96
C ASP A 9 9.44 -9.34 13.65
N GLY A 10 10.49 -9.38 14.47
CA GLY A 10 11.05 -10.63 14.98
C GLY A 10 11.49 -11.56 13.83
N ASP A 11 10.97 -12.79 13.84
CA ASP A 11 11.24 -13.80 12.79
C ASP A 11 10.37 -13.61 11.54
N VAL A 12 9.42 -12.68 11.56
CA VAL A 12 8.54 -12.40 10.41
C VAL A 12 9.18 -11.34 9.53
N ALA A 13 9.26 -11.61 8.23
CA ALA A 13 9.69 -10.63 7.24
C ALA A 13 8.62 -10.46 6.16
N VAL A 14 8.40 -9.22 5.74
CA VAL A 14 7.52 -8.88 4.61
C VAL A 14 8.28 -8.00 3.65
N THR A 15 8.29 -8.38 2.37
CA THR A 15 8.85 -7.58 1.28
C THR A 15 7.75 -7.07 0.36
N LEU A 16 7.76 -5.77 0.07
CA LEU A 16 6.83 -5.12 -0.85
C LEU A 16 7.60 -4.38 -1.93
N LEU A 17 7.04 -4.35 -3.14
CA LEU A 17 7.53 -3.54 -4.25
C LEU A 17 6.88 -2.16 -4.18
N PHE A 18 7.70 -1.12 -4.11
CA PHE A 18 7.31 0.28 -4.18
C PHE A 18 7.64 0.82 -5.55
N GLU A 19 6.68 1.47 -6.20
CA GLU A 19 6.90 2.24 -7.42
C GLU A 19 6.73 3.72 -7.11
N PHE A 20 7.61 4.53 -7.69
CA PHE A 20 7.67 5.97 -7.48
C PHE A 20 7.43 6.71 -8.78
N ASN A 21 6.62 7.77 -8.70
CA ASN A 21 6.38 8.69 -9.79
C ASN A 21 7.60 9.59 -10.07
N GLU A 22 7.49 10.48 -11.05
CA GLU A 22 8.57 11.40 -11.46
C GLU A 22 9.01 12.35 -10.33
N ALA A 23 8.09 12.71 -9.43
CA ALA A 23 8.38 13.53 -8.25
C ALA A 23 9.01 12.74 -7.09
N GLY A 24 9.25 11.44 -7.26
CA GLY A 24 9.81 10.57 -6.23
C GLY A 24 8.83 10.17 -5.14
N LEU A 25 7.53 10.41 -5.32
CA LEU A 25 6.48 10.01 -4.38
C LEU A 25 5.99 8.61 -4.70
N ILE A 26 5.53 7.87 -3.69
CA ILE A 26 5.01 6.51 -3.87
C ILE A 26 3.74 6.60 -4.73
N GLU A 27 3.75 5.93 -5.87
CA GLU A 27 2.62 5.82 -6.79
C GLU A 27 1.85 4.52 -6.54
N THR A 28 2.58 3.41 -6.40
CA THR A 28 2.00 2.11 -6.08
C THR A 28 2.82 1.37 -5.01
N VAL A 29 2.14 0.51 -4.26
CA VAL A 29 2.75 -0.49 -3.38
C VAL A 29 2.14 -1.83 -3.71
N ARG A 30 2.99 -2.84 -3.96
CA ARG A 30 2.56 -4.15 -4.43
C ARG A 30 3.11 -5.29 -3.56
N ALA A 31 2.22 -6.23 -3.25
CA ALA A 31 2.56 -7.52 -2.65
C ALA A 31 2.16 -8.62 -3.61
N GLU A 32 3.07 -9.51 -4.01
CA GLU A 32 2.74 -10.58 -4.97
C GLU A 32 1.88 -11.70 -4.36
N SER A 33 1.90 -11.87 -3.05
CA SER A 33 1.31 -13.04 -2.38
C SER A 33 0.63 -12.68 -1.06
N ARG A 34 -0.19 -11.64 -1.05
CA ARG A 34 -0.99 -11.29 0.13
C ARG A 34 -2.15 -12.28 0.28
N GLY A 35 -2.34 -12.82 1.48
CA GLY A 35 -3.46 -13.72 1.76
C GLY A 35 -4.81 -13.03 1.54
N ARG A 36 -5.59 -13.51 0.58
CA ARG A 36 -6.98 -13.08 0.32
C ARG A 36 -7.93 -14.17 0.78
N ARG A 37 -8.95 -13.79 1.55
CA ARG A 37 -10.05 -14.70 1.91
C ARG A 37 -10.94 -14.97 0.70
N VAL A 38 -11.15 -16.24 0.37
CA VAL A 38 -12.10 -16.71 -0.66
C VAL A 38 -12.94 -17.81 -0.03
N GLY A 39 -14.17 -17.49 0.38
CA GLY A 39 -14.95 -18.38 1.24
C GLY A 39 -14.21 -18.62 2.56
N ASP A 40 -13.93 -19.88 2.87
CA ASP A 40 -13.20 -20.30 4.08
C ASP A 40 -11.68 -20.47 3.87
N GLU A 41 -11.18 -20.23 2.65
CA GLU A 41 -9.78 -20.40 2.31
C GLU A 41 -9.01 -19.08 2.27
N ILE A 42 -7.70 -19.14 2.56
CA ILE A 42 -6.76 -18.04 2.35
C ILE A 42 -5.92 -18.36 1.11
N VAL A 43 -6.12 -17.58 0.05
CA VAL A 43 -5.44 -17.74 -1.24
C VAL A 43 -4.41 -16.61 -1.41
N PRO A 44 -3.11 -16.91 -1.55
CA PRO A 44 -2.10 -15.91 -1.90
C PRO A 44 -2.47 -15.20 -3.20
N THR A 45 -2.59 -13.88 -3.15
CA THR A 45 -3.05 -13.06 -4.28
C THR A 45 -2.20 -11.79 -4.39
N PRO A 46 -1.84 -11.39 -5.62
CA PRO A 46 -1.37 -10.05 -5.89
C PRO A 46 -2.29 -8.96 -5.35
N TRP A 47 -1.72 -8.08 -4.55
CA TRP A 47 -2.39 -6.95 -3.93
C TRP A 47 -1.68 -5.66 -4.31
N GLN A 48 -2.44 -4.60 -4.56
CA GLN A 48 -1.88 -3.32 -4.93
C GLN A 48 -2.62 -2.17 -4.24
N GLY A 49 -1.83 -1.29 -3.62
CA GLY A 49 -2.25 0.06 -3.23
C GLY A 49 -1.82 1.07 -4.29
N ARG A 50 -2.67 2.05 -4.57
CA ARG A 50 -2.36 3.27 -5.33
C ARG A 50 -2.55 4.47 -4.42
N PHE A 51 -1.64 5.43 -4.48
CA PHE A 51 -1.63 6.58 -3.58
C PHE A 51 -1.43 7.87 -4.37
N TRP A 52 -2.24 8.88 -4.09
CA TRP A 52 -2.17 10.18 -4.76
C TRP A 52 -2.65 11.29 -3.82
N ASP A 53 -2.71 12.50 -4.37
CA ASP A 53 -3.04 13.72 -3.62
C ASP A 53 -2.12 13.87 -2.39
N TYR A 54 -0.82 13.98 -2.64
CA TYR A 54 0.17 14.14 -1.58
C TYR A 54 0.17 15.57 -1.05
N HIS A 55 0.08 15.69 0.28
CA HIS A 55 0.15 16.98 0.97
C HIS A 55 1.15 16.94 2.12
N GLU A 56 1.62 18.11 2.52
CA GLU A 56 2.39 18.25 3.75
C GLU A 56 1.45 18.29 4.96
N ARG A 57 1.72 17.47 5.98
CA ARG A 57 1.01 17.42 7.25
C ARG A 57 2.06 17.35 8.35
N ALA A 58 2.16 18.42 9.14
CA ALA A 58 3.14 18.58 10.22
C ALA A 58 4.58 18.25 9.77
N GLY A 59 5.00 18.79 8.62
CA GLY A 59 6.34 18.59 8.05
C GLY A 59 6.56 17.24 7.34
N MET A 60 5.57 16.34 7.33
CA MET A 60 5.62 15.07 6.59
C MET A 60 4.81 15.15 5.31
N ARG A 61 5.36 14.66 4.19
CA ARG A 61 4.62 14.54 2.93
C ARG A 61 3.93 13.18 2.85
N VAL A 62 2.60 13.18 2.89
CA VAL A 62 1.76 11.98 2.98
C VAL A 62 0.64 12.00 1.92
N PRO A 63 0.21 10.84 1.39
CA PRO A 63 -0.94 10.78 0.49
C PRO A 63 -2.23 10.95 1.27
N LEU A 64 -3.16 11.76 0.74
CA LEU A 64 -4.51 11.91 1.32
C LEU A 64 -5.57 11.13 0.57
N GLU A 65 -5.25 10.60 -0.60
CA GLU A 65 -6.16 9.71 -1.32
C GLU A 65 -5.47 8.39 -1.67
N GLY A 66 -6.26 7.33 -1.65
CA GLY A 66 -5.77 6.01 -2.00
C GLY A 66 -6.86 5.08 -2.48
N GLU A 67 -6.42 4.05 -3.19
CA GLU A 67 -7.22 2.92 -3.62
C GLU A 67 -6.44 1.64 -3.37
N VAL A 68 -7.17 0.60 -2.98
CA VAL A 68 -6.62 -0.71 -2.76
C VAL A 68 -7.42 -1.75 -3.54
N ALA A 69 -6.70 -2.64 -4.21
CA ALA A 69 -7.28 -3.65 -5.08
C ALA A 69 -6.58 -5.00 -4.97
N TRP A 70 -7.35 -6.05 -5.26
CA TRP A 70 -6.81 -7.35 -5.65
C TRP A 70 -6.51 -7.32 -7.15
N VAL A 71 -5.33 -7.78 -7.56
CA VAL A 71 -4.96 -7.92 -8.97
C VAL A 71 -5.23 -9.37 -9.36
N LEU A 72 -6.37 -9.61 -10.02
CA LEU A 72 -6.82 -10.93 -10.43
C LEU A 72 -6.52 -11.17 -11.91
N PRO A 73 -6.49 -12.43 -12.37
CA PRO A 73 -6.38 -12.73 -13.80
C PRO A 73 -7.50 -12.09 -14.65
N GLN A 74 -8.69 -11.90 -14.06
CA GLN A 74 -9.84 -11.27 -14.72
C GLN A 74 -9.82 -9.73 -14.66
N GLY A 75 -8.76 -9.16 -14.07
CA GLY A 75 -8.56 -7.74 -13.91
C GLY A 75 -8.49 -7.28 -12.45
N THR A 76 -8.06 -6.05 -12.28
CA THR A 76 -7.96 -5.39 -10.98
C THR A 76 -9.35 -5.17 -10.38
N ARG A 77 -9.54 -5.57 -9.13
CA ARG A 77 -10.78 -5.41 -8.35
C ARG A 77 -10.53 -4.52 -7.14
N PRO A 78 -10.76 -3.20 -7.25
CA PRO A 78 -10.76 -2.30 -6.10
C PRO A 78 -11.80 -2.74 -5.08
N TYR A 79 -11.40 -2.81 -3.82
CA TYR A 79 -12.32 -3.09 -2.70
C TYR A 79 -12.34 -1.96 -1.66
N TRP A 80 -11.39 -1.04 -1.74
CA TRP A 80 -11.36 0.14 -0.90
C TRP A 80 -10.86 1.33 -1.72
N ARG A 81 -11.50 2.48 -1.52
CA ARG A 81 -11.03 3.78 -1.98
C ARG A 81 -11.40 4.79 -0.90
N GLY A 82 -10.46 5.65 -0.52
CA GLY A 82 -10.64 6.57 0.59
C GLY A 82 -9.96 7.91 0.38
N ARG A 83 -10.53 8.92 1.05
CA ARG A 83 -9.92 10.23 1.26
C ARG A 83 -9.71 10.40 2.76
N ILE A 84 -8.49 10.74 3.14
CA ILE A 84 -8.10 11.05 4.51
C ILE A 84 -8.50 12.49 4.81
N THR A 85 -9.36 12.67 5.81
CA THR A 85 -9.86 14.00 6.23
C THR A 85 -9.08 14.56 7.41
N GLU A 86 -8.52 13.69 8.25
CA GLU A 86 -7.77 14.07 9.45
C GLU A 86 -6.66 13.04 9.71
N ILE A 87 -5.53 13.51 10.24
CA ILE A 87 -4.40 12.66 10.65
C ILE A 87 -3.99 13.09 12.05
N SER A 88 -4.07 12.16 13.00
CA SER A 88 -3.48 12.26 14.33
C SER A 88 -2.38 11.21 14.47
N TYR A 89 -1.26 11.58 15.08
CA TYR A 89 -0.12 10.67 15.25
C TYR A 89 0.65 10.97 16.52
N GLU A 90 1.32 9.95 17.04
CA GLU A 90 2.28 10.06 18.13
C GLU A 90 3.62 9.53 17.62
N LEU A 91 4.71 10.23 17.91
CA LEU A 91 6.05 9.74 17.60
C LEU A 91 6.46 8.78 18.72
N ALA A 92 6.96 7.59 18.34
CA ALA A 92 7.66 6.74 19.28
C ALA A 92 8.84 7.51 19.88
N ARG A 93 8.96 7.49 21.20
CA ARG A 93 10.08 8.09 21.94
C ARG A 93 11.33 7.24 21.85
#